data_AF-A0AB73SDD3-F1
#
_entry.id   AF-A0AB73SDD3-F1
#
_cell.length_a   1.000
_cell.length_b   1.000
_cell.length_c   1.000
_cell.angle_alpha   90.00
_cell.angle_beta   90.00
_cell.angle_gamma   90.00
#
_symmetry.space_group_name_H-M   'P 1'
#
loop_
_entity.id
_entity.type
_entity.pdbx_description
1 polymer ?
#
loop_
_entity_poly.entity_id
_entity_poly.type
_entity_poly.pdbx_seq_one_letter_code
_entity_poly.pdbx_strand_id
1 'polypeptide(L)'
;MKQTKAILLALFLGLIVGLTLNLAAPSIFEPLNQYVFNPIGQLFIRLIKMLVVPVVFISIVLGAAGLGDPKQLGRIGLKSISFFLVTTAVAISIAVTFALIIKPGTGGNFKTDGLTYEGAKTETSFVDTLLNIVPDNPAKAMADGNMLQIIAFAALIGLGLAVLGKRVQGIHSLLEQGNELMMYLVNLVMKLAPIGTFGLLASSVGKMGLAGVAAMFKYMIVVMLVLIIHGVFIYGGLLKILAKESIIRFFKHFGPVEGIALIIGIDRILDMSRTAVNISGDAICAMIVAKSEEKYNTDQSAAS
;
A
#
# COMPACT_ATOMS: atom_id res chain seq x y z
N MET A 1 5.24 -2.22 -24.64
CA MET A 1 4.11 -1.64 -23.86
C MET A 1 4.68 -0.96 -22.61
N LYS A 2 4.13 0.18 -22.15
CA LYS A 2 4.47 0.70 -20.80
C LYS A 2 4.21 -0.41 -19.77
N GLN A 3 5.12 -0.64 -18.82
CA GLN A 3 5.10 -1.77 -17.88
C GLN A 3 3.74 -1.94 -17.18
N THR A 4 3.11 -0.84 -16.79
CA THR A 4 1.72 -0.82 -16.29
C THR A 4 0.74 -1.58 -17.18
N LYS A 5 0.73 -1.34 -18.50
CA LYS A 5 -0.23 -1.98 -19.41
C LYS A 5 -0.01 -3.50 -19.44
N ALA A 6 1.25 -3.94 -19.35
CA ALA A 6 1.58 -5.35 -19.27
C ALA A 6 1.03 -5.98 -18.00
N ILE A 7 1.18 -5.30 -16.86
CA ILE A 7 0.66 -5.78 -15.58
C ILE A 7 -0.87 -5.84 -15.60
N LEU A 8 -1.55 -4.77 -16.03
CA LEU A 8 -3.02 -4.74 -16.14
C LEU A 8 -3.56 -5.82 -17.08
N LEU A 9 -2.90 -6.06 -18.20
CA LEU A 9 -3.25 -7.14 -19.12
C LEU A 9 -3.05 -8.50 -18.46
N ALA A 10 -1.91 -8.70 -17.79
CA ALA A 10 -1.59 -9.97 -17.13
C ALA A 10 -2.56 -10.28 -15.98
N LEU A 11 -3.02 -9.27 -15.26
CA LEU A 11 -4.10 -9.39 -14.29
C LEU A 11 -5.40 -9.81 -14.96
N PHE A 12 -5.85 -9.08 -15.98
CA PHE A 12 -7.06 -9.45 -16.70
C PHE A 12 -7.01 -10.89 -17.22
N LEU A 13 -5.90 -11.28 -17.83
CA LEU A 13 -5.67 -12.65 -18.29
C LEU A 13 -5.65 -13.66 -17.14
N GLY A 14 -5.03 -13.34 -16.01
CA GLY A 14 -4.99 -14.22 -14.84
C GLY A 14 -6.39 -14.51 -14.30
N LEU A 15 -7.25 -13.49 -14.24
CA LEU A 15 -8.65 -13.64 -13.83
C LEU A 15 -9.42 -14.57 -14.77
N ILE A 16 -9.32 -14.33 -16.08
CA ILE A 16 -10.00 -15.15 -17.10
C ILE A 16 -9.49 -16.60 -17.05
N VAL A 17 -8.18 -16.80 -17.09
CA VAL A 17 -7.57 -18.13 -17.07
C VAL A 17 -7.92 -18.89 -15.78
N GLY A 18 -7.84 -18.23 -14.62
CA GLY A 18 -8.20 -18.83 -13.34
C GLY A 18 -9.65 -19.31 -13.29
N LEU A 19 -10.60 -18.47 -13.73
CA LEU A 19 -12.02 -18.82 -13.77
C LEU A 19 -12.34 -19.90 -14.80
N THR A 20 -11.81 -19.76 -16.03
CA THR A 20 -12.09 -20.72 -17.11
C THR A 20 -11.53 -22.10 -16.78
N LEU A 21 -10.31 -22.19 -16.24
CA LEU A 21 -9.74 -23.48 -15.85
C LEU A 21 -10.49 -24.11 -14.67
N ASN A 22 -10.89 -23.31 -13.67
CA ASN A 22 -11.70 -23.82 -12.57
C ASN A 22 -13.06 -24.37 -13.04
N LEU A 23 -13.70 -23.73 -14.02
CA LEU A 23 -15.03 -24.13 -14.51
C LEU A 23 -15.00 -25.27 -15.53
N ALA A 24 -14.11 -25.17 -16.52
CA ALA A 24 -14.10 -26.07 -17.68
C ALA A 24 -13.19 -27.28 -17.49
N ALA A 25 -12.15 -27.17 -16.66
CA ALA A 25 -11.17 -28.23 -16.46
C ALA A 25 -10.58 -28.25 -15.04
N PRO A 26 -11.38 -28.52 -13.99
CA PRO A 26 -10.92 -28.54 -12.60
C PRO A 26 -9.71 -29.47 -12.37
N SER A 27 -9.70 -30.63 -13.04
CA SER A 27 -8.62 -31.61 -12.97
C SER A 27 -7.28 -31.12 -13.54
N ILE A 28 -7.31 -30.14 -14.46
CA ILE A 28 -6.13 -29.50 -15.04
C ILE A 28 -5.74 -28.27 -14.22
N PHE A 29 -6.72 -27.55 -13.68
CA PHE A 29 -6.49 -26.39 -12.82
C PHE A 29 -5.62 -26.76 -11.61
N GLU A 30 -5.94 -27.84 -10.89
CA GLU A 30 -5.28 -28.14 -9.61
C GLU A 30 -3.75 -28.35 -9.77
N PRO A 31 -3.25 -29.18 -10.71
CA PRO A 31 -1.82 -29.31 -10.94
C PRO A 31 -1.17 -28.02 -11.47
N LEU A 32 -1.81 -27.31 -12.42
CA LEU A 32 -1.28 -26.05 -12.94
C LEU A 32 -1.16 -24.99 -11.86
N ASN A 33 -2.16 -24.92 -10.98
CA ASN A 33 -2.15 -24.02 -9.86
C ASN A 33 -1.03 -24.37 -8.86
N GLN A 34 -0.89 -25.64 -8.49
CA GLN A 34 0.13 -26.10 -7.54
C GLN A 34 1.56 -25.87 -8.04
N TYR A 35 1.84 -26.16 -9.31
CA TYR A 35 3.21 -26.16 -9.85
C TYR A 35 3.58 -24.92 -10.66
N VAL A 36 2.61 -24.14 -11.15
CA VAL A 36 2.86 -22.99 -12.02
C VAL A 36 2.31 -21.70 -11.40
N PHE A 37 0.99 -21.55 -11.30
CA PHE A 37 0.39 -20.25 -10.93
C PHE A 37 0.77 -19.80 -9.52
N ASN A 38 0.59 -20.67 -8.52
CA ASN A 38 0.89 -20.32 -7.14
C ASN A 38 2.40 -20.13 -6.90
N PRO A 39 3.32 -21.00 -7.35
CA PRO A 39 4.76 -20.79 -7.15
C PRO A 39 5.29 -19.51 -7.80
N ILE A 40 4.89 -19.22 -9.03
CA ILE A 40 5.29 -17.97 -9.73
C ILE A 40 4.78 -16.75 -8.96
N GLY A 41 3.53 -16.82 -8.51
CA GLY A 41 2.95 -15.74 -7.73
C GLY A 41 3.65 -15.52 -6.38
N GLN A 42 3.87 -16.60 -5.62
CA GLN A 42 4.55 -16.55 -4.32
C GLN A 42 6.01 -16.12 -4.44
N LEU A 43 6.72 -16.55 -5.50
CA LEU A 43 8.07 -16.09 -5.77
C LEU A 43 8.10 -14.58 -5.95
N PHE A 44 7.16 -14.03 -6.71
CA PHE A 44 7.04 -12.60 -6.90
C PHE A 44 6.77 -11.84 -5.59
N ILE A 45 5.88 -12.34 -4.72
CA ILE A 45 5.67 -11.78 -3.37
C ILE A 45 6.96 -11.76 -2.57
N ARG A 46 7.71 -12.86 -2.58
CA ARG A 46 8.98 -12.98 -1.83
C ARG A 46 10.02 -11.99 -2.34
N LEU A 47 10.13 -11.81 -3.65
CA LEU A 47 11.04 -10.83 -4.25
C LEU A 47 10.71 -9.40 -3.80
N ILE A 48 9.42 -9.05 -3.68
CA ILE A 48 9.01 -7.74 -3.19
C ILE A 48 9.28 -7.61 -1.69
N LYS A 49 8.86 -8.58 -0.88
CA LYS A 49 9.10 -8.57 0.58
C LYS A 49 10.58 -8.48 0.94
N MET A 50 11.45 -9.12 0.15
CA MET A 50 12.91 -9.05 0.30
C MET A 50 13.44 -7.62 0.16
N LEU A 51 12.86 -6.81 -0.73
CA LEU A 51 13.31 -5.44 -0.99
C LEU A 51 12.65 -4.42 -0.07
N VAL A 52 11.43 -4.66 0.39
CA VAL A 52 10.65 -3.68 1.18
C VAL A 52 11.38 -3.25 2.45
N VAL A 53 11.89 -4.17 3.27
CA VAL A 53 12.54 -3.82 4.55
C VAL A 53 13.78 -2.92 4.33
N PRO A 54 14.78 -3.30 3.49
CA PRO A 54 15.94 -2.46 3.26
C PRO A 54 15.61 -1.13 2.58
N VAL A 55 14.72 -1.14 1.57
CA VAL A 55 14.29 0.07 0.85
C VAL A 55 13.67 1.06 1.82
N VAL A 56 12.72 0.61 2.64
CA VAL A 56 12.01 1.48 3.60
C VAL A 56 12.99 2.03 4.63
N PHE A 57 13.86 1.20 5.20
CA PHE A 57 14.86 1.67 6.16
C PHE A 57 15.74 2.77 5.56
N ILE A 58 16.40 2.49 4.43
CA ILE A 58 17.33 3.44 3.80
C ILE A 58 16.60 4.71 3.35
N SER A 59 15.43 4.57 2.70
CA SER A 59 14.66 5.71 2.19
C SER A 59 14.19 6.64 3.30
N ILE A 60 13.75 6.10 4.44
CA ILE A 60 13.30 6.91 5.58
C ILE A 60 14.49 7.55 6.29
N VAL A 61 15.63 6.86 6.44
CA VAL A 61 16.85 7.47 7.00
C VAL A 61 17.28 8.68 6.15
N LEU A 62 17.42 8.50 4.84
CA LEU A 62 17.80 9.59 3.92
C LEU A 62 16.74 10.70 3.88
N GLY A 63 15.46 10.34 3.84
CA GLY A 63 14.36 11.31 3.83
C GLY A 63 14.31 12.17 5.09
N ALA A 64 14.48 11.57 6.27
CA ALA A 64 14.54 12.30 7.52
C ALA A 64 15.82 13.13 7.66
N ALA A 65 16.97 12.63 7.17
CA ALA A 65 18.23 13.37 7.16
C ALA A 65 18.17 14.61 6.25
N GLY A 66 17.54 14.48 5.07
CA GLY A 66 17.44 15.55 4.08
C GLY A 66 16.58 16.75 4.52
N LEU A 67 15.71 16.58 5.52
CA LEU A 67 14.91 17.68 6.08
C LEU A 67 15.72 18.62 6.97
N GLY A 68 16.86 18.17 7.53
CA GLY A 68 17.80 19.02 8.28
C GLY A 68 17.34 19.52 9.66
N ASP A 69 16.03 19.69 9.90
CA ASP A 69 15.46 20.25 11.15
C ASP A 69 14.45 19.29 11.82
N PRO A 70 14.69 18.87 13.09
CA PRO A 70 13.72 18.12 13.90
C PRO A 70 12.31 18.75 13.95
N LYS A 71 12.21 20.08 14.01
CA LYS A 71 10.90 20.77 14.09
C LYS A 71 10.11 20.62 12.79
N GLN A 72 10.79 20.70 11.65
CA GLN A 72 10.17 20.49 10.36
C GLN A 72 9.67 19.05 10.21
N LEU A 73 10.46 18.06 10.62
CA LEU A 73 10.04 16.65 10.64
C LEU A 73 8.79 16.44 11.49
N GLY A 74 8.74 17.00 12.70
CA GLY A 74 7.57 16.91 13.58
C GLY A 74 6.32 17.56 12.99
N ARG A 75 6.45 18.72 12.32
CA ARG A 75 5.34 19.39 11.63
C ARG A 75 4.81 18.58 10.45
N ILE A 76 5.71 18.04 9.62
CA ILE A 76 5.36 17.13 8.52
C ILE A 76 4.60 15.92 9.07
N GLY A 77 5.14 15.27 10.11
CA GLY A 77 4.51 14.12 10.77
C GLY A 77 3.11 14.43 11.29
N LEU A 78 2.92 15.55 11.99
CA LEU A 78 1.61 15.95 12.52
C LEU A 78 0.60 16.25 11.41
N LYS A 79 1.02 16.91 10.33
CA LYS A 79 0.17 17.17 9.15
C LYS A 79 -0.25 15.86 8.49
N SER A 80 0.68 14.91 8.32
CA SER A 80 0.40 13.60 7.74
C SER A 80 -0.53 12.76 8.62
N ILE A 81 -0.28 12.67 9.93
CA ILE A 81 -1.16 11.96 10.88
C ILE A 81 -2.57 12.55 10.85
N SER A 82 -2.68 13.89 10.90
CA SER A 82 -3.99 14.57 10.84
C SER A 82 -4.73 14.27 9.54
N PHE A 83 -4.01 14.31 8.40
CA PHE A 83 -4.55 13.96 7.10
C PHE A 83 -5.10 12.52 7.08
N PHE A 84 -4.33 11.55 7.56
CA PHE A 84 -4.75 10.14 7.57
C PHE A 84 -5.89 9.86 8.53
N LEU A 85 -5.91 10.46 9.72
CA LEU A 85 -7.01 10.30 10.66
C LEU A 85 -8.33 10.82 10.08
N VAL A 86 -8.32 12.03 9.51
CA VAL A 86 -9.51 12.63 8.90
C VAL A 86 -9.97 11.83 7.68
N THR A 87 -9.06 11.50 6.76
CA THR A 87 -9.43 10.76 5.54
C THR A 87 -9.89 9.34 5.84
N THR A 88 -9.31 8.67 6.84
CA THR A 88 -9.74 7.34 7.28
C THR A 88 -11.11 7.38 7.94
N ALA A 89 -11.37 8.37 8.82
CA ALA A 89 -12.68 8.55 9.43
C ALA A 89 -13.78 8.79 8.38
N VAL A 90 -13.48 9.61 7.37
CA VAL A 90 -14.37 9.84 6.22
C VAL A 90 -14.58 8.54 5.42
N ALA A 91 -13.51 7.81 5.08
CA ALA A 91 -13.59 6.56 4.33
C ALA A 91 -14.45 5.51 5.05
N ILE A 92 -14.24 5.32 6.36
CA ILE A 92 -15.01 4.39 7.19
C ILE A 92 -16.48 4.82 7.23
N SER A 93 -16.75 6.11 7.41
CA SER A 93 -18.13 6.63 7.45
C SER A 93 -18.88 6.36 6.14
N ILE A 94 -18.22 6.59 4.99
CA ILE A 94 -18.78 6.28 3.67
C ILE A 94 -18.99 4.76 3.54
N ALA A 95 -17.98 3.95 3.89
CA ALA A 95 -18.04 2.50 3.78
C ALA A 95 -19.19 1.90 4.59
N VAL A 96 -19.35 2.30 5.85
CA VAL A 96 -20.42 1.84 6.74
C VAL A 96 -21.78 2.28 6.20
N THR A 97 -21.91 3.53 5.75
CA THR A 97 -23.16 4.04 5.17
C THR A 97 -23.61 3.19 3.98
N PHE A 98 -22.72 2.95 3.01
CA PHE A 98 -23.04 2.12 1.84
C PHE A 98 -23.28 0.65 2.20
N ALA A 99 -22.54 0.10 3.18
CA ALA A 99 -22.77 -1.26 3.66
C ALA A 99 -24.15 -1.44 4.31
N LEU A 100 -24.62 -0.45 5.09
CA LEU A 100 -25.94 -0.46 5.71
C LEU A 100 -27.09 -0.32 4.71
N ILE A 101 -26.88 0.43 3.62
CA ILE A 101 -27.87 0.61 2.54
C ILE A 101 -27.94 -0.64 1.66
N ILE A 102 -26.80 -1.13 1.17
CA ILE A 102 -26.75 -2.21 0.17
C ILE A 102 -26.86 -3.59 0.83
N LYS A 103 -26.49 -3.71 2.11
CA LYS A 103 -26.52 -4.95 2.91
C LYS A 103 -25.92 -6.15 2.15
N PRO A 104 -24.66 -6.04 1.67
CA PRO A 104 -24.01 -7.14 0.97
C PRO A 104 -23.93 -8.36 1.90
N GLY A 105 -24.31 -9.55 1.41
CA GLY A 105 -24.36 -10.77 2.21
C GLY A 105 -25.76 -11.23 2.64
N THR A 106 -26.81 -10.44 2.43
CA THR A 106 -28.21 -10.84 2.72
C THR A 106 -28.84 -11.77 1.67
N GLY A 107 -28.19 -11.96 0.52
CA GLY A 107 -28.74 -12.71 -0.61
C GLY A 107 -28.14 -14.10 -0.84
N GLY A 108 -27.30 -14.59 0.06
CA GLY A 108 -26.74 -15.94 0.00
C GLY A 108 -27.37 -16.83 1.06
N ASN A 109 -27.68 -18.09 0.71
CA ASN A 109 -28.03 -19.11 1.70
C ASN A 109 -26.75 -19.56 2.42
N PHE A 110 -26.27 -18.73 3.35
CA PHE A 110 -25.15 -19.08 4.20
C PHE A 110 -25.67 -20.03 5.30
N LYS A 111 -25.20 -21.27 5.32
CA LYS A 111 -25.45 -22.18 6.45
C LYS A 111 -24.63 -21.67 7.64
N THR A 112 -25.27 -20.89 8.49
CA THR A 112 -24.66 -20.33 9.72
C THR A 112 -24.85 -21.24 10.94
N ASP A 113 -25.64 -22.31 10.79
CA ASP A 113 -25.91 -23.26 11.87
C ASP A 113 -24.63 -23.98 12.29
N GLY A 114 -24.25 -23.84 13.57
CA GLY A 114 -23.05 -24.45 14.15
C GLY A 114 -21.78 -23.60 14.06
N LEU A 115 -21.84 -22.38 13.50
CA LEU A 115 -20.71 -21.45 13.53
C LEU A 115 -20.76 -20.57 14.78
N THR A 116 -19.85 -20.79 15.72
CA THR A 116 -19.59 -19.86 16.83
C THR A 116 -18.70 -18.72 16.37
N TYR A 117 -19.22 -17.49 16.43
CA TYR A 117 -18.42 -16.29 16.22
C TYR A 117 -17.53 -16.04 17.45
N GLU A 118 -16.26 -16.42 17.35
CA GLU A 118 -15.23 -15.84 18.21
C GLU A 118 -14.84 -14.48 17.63
N GLY A 119 -15.44 -13.42 18.17
CA GLY A 119 -15.00 -12.06 17.85
C GLY A 119 -13.51 -11.93 18.16
N ALA A 120 -12.76 -11.34 17.23
CA ALA A 120 -11.34 -11.08 17.42
C ALA A 120 -11.16 -10.31 18.74
N LYS A 121 -10.56 -10.94 19.73
CA LYS A 121 -10.17 -10.27 20.97
C LYS A 121 -9.10 -9.26 20.59
N THR A 122 -9.35 -7.98 20.85
CA THR A 122 -8.31 -6.96 20.74
C THR A 122 -7.33 -7.18 21.87
N GLU A 123 -6.29 -7.99 21.64
CA GLU A 123 -5.30 -8.32 22.66
C GLU A 123 -4.33 -7.16 22.96
N THR A 124 -4.23 -6.17 22.06
CA THR A 124 -3.28 -5.05 22.20
C THR A 124 -4.01 -3.76 22.56
N SER A 125 -3.64 -3.15 23.68
CA SER A 125 -4.20 -1.86 24.07
C SER A 125 -3.64 -0.70 23.21
N PHE A 126 -4.31 0.46 23.26
CA PHE A 126 -3.79 1.68 22.63
C PHE A 126 -2.41 2.09 23.20
N VAL A 127 -2.21 1.91 24.50
CA VAL A 127 -0.94 2.22 25.17
C VAL A 127 0.16 1.27 24.68
N ASP A 128 -0.14 -0.02 24.58
CA ASP A 128 0.82 -1.00 24.05
C ASP A 128 1.16 -0.69 22.60
N THR A 129 0.19 -0.23 21.80
CA THR A 129 0.43 0.19 20.42
C THR A 129 1.41 1.36 20.35
N LEU A 130 1.30 2.34 21.26
CA LEU A 130 2.22 3.49 21.32
C LEU A 130 3.62 3.08 21.79
N LEU A 131 3.72 2.22 22.80
CA LEU A 131 5.00 1.70 23.28
C LEU A 131 5.71 0.87 22.21
N ASN A 132 4.95 0.05 21.47
CA ASN A 132 5.47 -0.80 20.41
C ASN A 132 5.97 -0.04 19.17
N ILE A 133 5.80 1.29 19.08
CA ILE A 133 6.41 2.11 18.03
C ILE A 133 7.93 2.09 18.14
N VAL A 134 8.46 2.10 19.37
CA VAL A 134 9.91 2.07 19.61
C VAL A 134 10.34 0.62 19.83
N PRO A 135 11.17 0.02 18.97
CA PRO A 135 11.63 -1.35 19.18
C PRO A 135 12.68 -1.44 20.28
N ASP A 136 12.60 -2.48 21.11
CA ASP A 136 13.71 -2.85 22.02
C ASP A 136 14.95 -3.33 21.26
N ASN A 137 14.75 -3.91 20.07
CA ASN A 137 15.82 -4.40 19.19
C ASN A 137 15.50 -4.11 17.71
N PRO A 138 16.14 -3.10 17.08
CA PRO A 138 15.92 -2.75 15.68
C PRO A 138 16.28 -3.85 14.68
N ALA A 139 17.31 -4.67 14.97
CA ALA A 139 17.70 -5.77 14.09
C ALA A 139 16.62 -6.86 14.06
N LYS A 140 16.03 -7.16 15.22
CA LYS A 140 14.88 -8.05 15.32
C LYS A 140 13.66 -7.46 14.60
N ALA A 141 13.38 -6.17 14.76
CA ALA A 141 12.29 -5.51 14.05
C ALA A 141 12.43 -5.61 12.53
N MET A 142 13.65 -5.48 11.99
CA MET A 142 13.94 -5.69 10.57
C MET A 142 13.76 -7.15 10.14
N ALA A 143 14.20 -8.11 10.95
CA ALA A 143 14.05 -9.54 10.66
C ALA A 143 12.57 -9.98 10.67
N ASP A 144 11.80 -9.49 11.64
CA ASP A 144 10.37 -9.79 11.80
C ASP A 144 9.49 -8.97 10.84
N GLY A 145 10.07 -7.94 10.19
CA GLY A 145 9.35 -7.07 9.25
C GLY A 145 8.36 -6.13 9.94
N ASN A 146 8.61 -5.72 11.19
CA ASN A 146 7.77 -4.78 11.91
C ASN A 146 7.97 -3.35 11.35
N MET A 147 7.18 -3.00 10.33
CA MET A 147 7.32 -1.75 9.59
C MET A 147 7.26 -0.50 10.47
N LEU A 148 6.36 -0.45 11.45
CA LEU A 148 6.20 0.71 12.32
C LEU A 148 7.48 0.97 13.14
N GLN A 149 8.06 -0.09 13.68
CA GLN A 149 9.32 -0.04 14.43
C GLN A 149 10.51 0.32 13.53
N ILE A 150 10.58 -0.26 12.33
CA ILE A 150 11.63 0.05 11.35
C ILE A 150 11.56 1.53 10.97
N ILE A 151 10.38 2.07 10.68
CA ILE A 151 10.18 3.48 10.32
C ILE A 151 10.58 4.40 11.47
N ALA A 152 10.15 4.10 12.70
CA ALA A 152 10.49 4.90 13.88
C ALA A 152 12.01 4.93 14.12
N PHE A 153 12.65 3.77 14.08
CA PHE A 153 14.11 3.66 14.22
C PHE A 153 14.84 4.39 13.08
N ALA A 154 14.42 4.19 11.83
CA ALA A 154 15.00 4.85 10.65
C ALA A 154 14.90 6.38 10.74
N ALA A 155 13.75 6.90 11.18
CA ALA A 155 13.55 8.34 11.36
C ALA A 155 14.50 8.94 12.42
N LEU A 156 14.72 8.22 13.53
CA LEU A 156 15.68 8.63 14.57
C LEU A 156 17.12 8.63 14.07
N ILE A 157 17.52 7.62 13.29
CA ILE A 157 18.85 7.58 12.66
C ILE A 157 19.00 8.73 11.66
N GLY A 158 18.00 8.99 10.82
CA GLY A 158 18.02 10.10 9.88
C GLY A 158 18.13 11.46 10.58
N LEU A 159 17.42 11.64 11.70
CA LEU A 159 17.57 12.83 12.55
C LEU A 159 18.99 12.96 13.11
N GLY A 160 19.58 11.86 13.57
CA GLY A 160 20.97 11.82 14.02
C GLY A 160 21.95 12.21 12.90
N LEU A 161 21.73 11.76 11.67
CA LEU A 161 22.54 12.14 10.51
C LEU A 161 22.43 13.65 10.22
N ALA A 162 21.21 14.20 10.25
CA ALA A 162 20.99 15.63 10.07
C ALA A 162 21.73 16.48 11.12
N VAL A 163 21.63 16.10 12.40
CA VAL A 163 22.24 16.83 13.52
C VAL A 163 23.76 16.72 13.52
N LEU A 164 24.33 15.54 13.23
CA LEU A 164 25.78 15.32 13.22
C LEU A 164 26.46 15.87 11.95
N GLY A 165 25.69 16.05 10.87
CA GLY A 165 26.12 16.68 9.62
C GLY A 165 27.39 16.05 9.05
N LYS A 166 28.40 16.88 8.78
CA LYS A 166 29.65 16.48 8.10
C LYS A 166 30.40 15.33 8.80
N ARG A 167 30.24 15.15 10.11
CA ARG A 167 30.93 14.08 10.87
C ARG A 167 30.55 12.67 10.41
N VAL A 168 29.34 12.52 9.86
CA VAL A 168 28.77 11.24 9.42
C VAL A 168 28.50 11.21 7.92
N GLN A 169 29.15 12.09 7.15
CA GLN A 169 28.96 12.19 5.70
C GLN A 169 29.24 10.86 4.98
N GLY A 170 30.23 10.09 5.42
CA GLY A 170 30.51 8.76 4.85
C GLY A 170 29.33 7.78 5.00
N ILE A 171 28.61 7.83 6.13
CA ILE A 171 27.40 7.01 6.34
C ILE A 171 26.27 7.48 5.42
N HIS A 172 26.09 8.79 5.30
CA HIS A 172 25.10 9.37 4.40
C HIS A 172 25.32 8.91 2.95
N SER A 173 26.55 9.05 2.43
CA SER A 173 26.88 8.62 1.07
C SER A 173 26.75 7.11 0.86
N LEU A 174 27.08 6.29 1.86
CA LEU A 174 26.86 4.84 1.78
C LEU A 174 25.37 4.52 1.66
N LEU A 175 24.52 5.21 2.43
CA LEU A 175 23.07 5.02 2.37
C LEU A 175 22.48 5.51 1.04
N GLU A 176 22.97 6.61 0.48
CA GLU A 176 22.59 7.09 -0.86
C GLU A 176 22.89 6.03 -1.93
N GLN A 177 24.12 5.49 -1.95
CA GLN A 177 24.51 4.42 -2.87
C GLN A 177 23.69 3.15 -2.65
N GLY A 178 23.42 2.81 -1.38
CA GLY A 178 22.54 1.70 -1.01
C GLY A 178 21.13 1.90 -1.55
N ASN A 179 20.59 3.13 -1.47
CA ASN A 179 19.27 3.46 -2.00
C ASN A 179 19.22 3.30 -3.52
N GLU A 180 20.22 3.80 -4.25
CA GLU A 180 20.31 3.63 -5.69
C GLU A 180 20.35 2.16 -6.10
N LEU A 181 21.16 1.35 -5.40
CA LEU A 181 21.22 -0.09 -5.60
C LEU A 181 19.86 -0.76 -5.34
N MET A 182 19.20 -0.41 -4.22
CA MET A 182 17.89 -0.96 -3.89
C MET A 182 16.85 -0.58 -4.95
N MET A 183 16.84 0.66 -5.43
CA MET A 183 15.94 1.11 -6.49
C MET A 183 16.21 0.40 -7.83
N TYR A 184 17.47 0.10 -8.15
CA TYR A 184 17.80 -0.75 -9.29
C TYR A 184 17.23 -2.17 -9.15
N LEU A 185 17.36 -2.78 -7.98
CA LEU A 185 16.79 -4.10 -7.70
C LEU A 185 15.26 -4.10 -7.77
N VAL A 186 14.62 -3.05 -7.25
CA VAL A 186 13.16 -2.84 -7.39
C VAL A 186 12.81 -2.86 -8.88
N ASN A 187 13.49 -2.08 -9.71
CA ASN A 187 13.26 -2.05 -11.16
C ASN A 187 13.45 -3.42 -11.83
N LEU A 188 14.40 -4.24 -11.37
CA LEU A 188 14.59 -5.59 -11.87
C LEU A 188 13.40 -6.49 -11.52
N VAL A 189 12.96 -6.48 -10.25
CA VAL A 189 11.79 -7.23 -9.79
C VAL A 189 10.52 -6.76 -10.51
N MET A 190 10.40 -5.46 -10.80
CA MET A 190 9.28 -4.90 -11.56
C MET A 190 9.13 -5.49 -12.97
N LYS A 191 10.22 -5.95 -13.60
CA LYS A 191 10.14 -6.64 -14.90
C LYS A 191 9.39 -7.97 -14.81
N LEU A 192 9.44 -8.63 -13.66
CA LEU A 192 8.75 -9.89 -13.39
C LEU A 192 7.30 -9.69 -12.96
N ALA A 193 6.89 -8.45 -12.67
CA ALA A 193 5.57 -8.13 -12.13
C ALA A 193 4.42 -8.67 -12.98
N PRO A 194 4.37 -8.52 -14.31
CA PRO A 194 3.26 -9.08 -15.10
C PRO A 194 3.08 -10.58 -14.91
N ILE A 195 4.18 -11.34 -14.85
CA ILE A 195 4.15 -12.80 -14.71
C ILE A 195 3.71 -13.19 -13.30
N GLY A 196 4.25 -12.51 -12.29
CA GLY A 196 3.88 -12.71 -10.89
C GLY A 196 2.40 -12.40 -10.61
N THR A 197 1.90 -11.26 -11.08
CA THR A 197 0.52 -10.84 -10.89
C THR A 197 -0.48 -11.74 -11.62
N PHE A 198 -0.13 -12.23 -12.82
CA PHE A 198 -0.91 -13.25 -13.53
C PHE A 198 -1.05 -14.53 -12.69
N GLY A 199 0.08 -15.09 -12.22
CA GLY A 199 0.08 -16.32 -11.44
C GLY A 199 -0.70 -16.19 -10.13
N LEU A 200 -0.54 -15.07 -9.43
CA LEU A 200 -1.29 -14.80 -8.19
C LEU A 200 -2.79 -14.71 -8.44
N LEU A 201 -3.23 -13.97 -9.46
CA LEU A 201 -4.65 -13.77 -9.71
C LEU A 201 -5.31 -15.04 -10.26
N ALA A 202 -4.63 -15.77 -11.17
CA ALA A 202 -5.09 -17.06 -11.67
C ALA A 202 -5.27 -18.09 -10.54
N SER A 203 -4.29 -18.18 -9.62
CA SER A 203 -4.38 -19.03 -8.43
C SER A 203 -5.53 -18.59 -7.50
N SER A 204 -5.60 -17.31 -7.15
CA SER A 204 -6.54 -16.81 -6.14
C SER A 204 -7.99 -16.91 -6.60
N VAL A 205 -8.27 -16.46 -7.84
CA VAL A 205 -9.62 -16.49 -8.40
C VAL A 205 -10.01 -17.92 -8.79
N GLY A 206 -9.08 -18.70 -9.34
CA GLY A 206 -9.34 -20.09 -9.69
C GLY A 206 -9.64 -20.97 -8.48
N LYS A 207 -9.00 -20.76 -7.32
CA LYS A 207 -9.35 -21.45 -6.07
C LYS A 207 -10.73 -21.05 -5.53
N MET A 208 -11.09 -19.78 -5.68
CA MET A 208 -12.38 -19.25 -5.21
C MET A 208 -13.55 -19.79 -6.06
N GLY A 209 -13.31 -20.00 -7.35
CA GLY A 209 -14.30 -20.47 -8.32
C GLY A 209 -15.47 -19.50 -8.50
N LEU A 210 -16.39 -19.84 -9.41
CA LEU A 210 -17.53 -18.95 -9.74
C LEU A 210 -18.48 -18.75 -8.56
N ALA A 211 -18.71 -19.78 -7.74
CA ALA A 211 -19.60 -19.68 -6.58
C ALA A 211 -19.05 -18.72 -5.52
N GLY A 212 -17.75 -18.77 -5.23
CA GLY A 212 -17.11 -17.83 -4.29
C GLY A 212 -17.10 -16.40 -4.82
N VAL A 213 -16.80 -16.21 -6.11
CA VAL A 213 -16.85 -14.89 -6.76
C VAL A 213 -18.27 -14.33 -6.76
N ALA A 214 -19.27 -15.14 -7.09
CA ALA A 214 -20.68 -14.74 -7.09
C ALA A 214 -21.17 -14.37 -5.68
N ALA A 215 -20.78 -15.12 -4.65
CA ALA A 215 -21.10 -14.83 -3.26
C ALA A 215 -20.51 -13.49 -2.79
N MET A 216 -19.30 -13.15 -3.26
CA MET A 216 -18.66 -11.86 -2.95
C MET A 216 -19.10 -10.72 -3.85
N PHE A 217 -19.81 -10.97 -4.96
CA PHE A 217 -20.08 -9.97 -5.99
C PHE A 217 -20.77 -8.69 -5.48
N LYS A 218 -21.82 -8.83 -4.65
CA LYS A 218 -22.49 -7.67 -4.03
C LYS A 218 -21.53 -6.90 -3.12
N TYR A 219 -20.72 -7.60 -2.33
CA TYR A 219 -19.69 -6.97 -1.49
C TYR A 219 -18.63 -6.27 -2.35
N MET A 220 -18.24 -6.86 -3.48
CA MET A 220 -17.27 -6.28 -4.41
C MET A 220 -17.76 -4.94 -4.99
N ILE A 221 -19.03 -4.87 -5.40
CA ILE A 221 -19.62 -3.63 -5.92
C ILE A 221 -19.58 -2.53 -4.87
N VAL A 222 -19.99 -2.84 -3.63
CA VAL A 222 -20.00 -1.86 -2.52
C VAL A 222 -18.59 -1.32 -2.29
N VAL A 223 -17.60 -2.20 -2.15
CA VAL A 223 -16.21 -1.80 -1.91
C VAL A 223 -15.67 -0.98 -3.07
N MET A 224 -15.86 -1.42 -4.32
CA MET A 224 -15.38 -0.68 -5.50
C MET A 224 -16.01 0.70 -5.59
N LEU A 225 -17.31 0.82 -5.32
CA LEU A 225 -18.02 2.09 -5.32
C LEU A 225 -17.49 3.03 -4.24
N VAL A 226 -17.31 2.54 -3.01
CA VAL A 226 -16.75 3.32 -1.90
C VAL A 226 -15.32 3.79 -2.22
N LEU A 227 -14.49 2.90 -2.77
CA LEU A 227 -13.11 3.21 -3.15
C LEU A 227 -13.03 4.24 -4.28
N ILE A 228 -13.91 4.16 -5.28
CA ILE A 228 -14.01 5.17 -6.34
C ILE A 228 -14.47 6.50 -5.74
N ILE A 229 -15.48 6.48 -4.85
CA ILE A 229 -15.98 7.70 -4.23
C ILE A 229 -14.87 8.39 -3.43
N HIS A 230 -14.18 7.63 -2.59
CA HIS A 230 -13.09 8.13 -1.76
C HIS A 230 -11.91 8.61 -2.62
N GLY A 231 -11.47 7.78 -3.57
CA GLY A 231 -10.35 8.08 -4.44
C GLY A 231 -10.58 9.28 -5.36
N VAL A 232 -11.78 9.42 -5.94
CA VAL A 232 -12.06 10.49 -6.91
C VAL A 232 -12.55 11.76 -6.22
N PHE A 233 -13.52 11.67 -5.32
CA PHE A 233 -14.15 12.87 -4.74
C PHE A 233 -13.43 13.36 -3.49
N ILE A 234 -13.08 12.47 -2.55
CA ILE A 234 -12.41 12.89 -1.32
C ILE A 234 -10.97 13.29 -1.61
N TYR A 235 -10.16 12.39 -2.17
CA TYR A 235 -8.78 12.70 -2.52
C TYR A 235 -8.67 13.73 -3.65
N GLY A 236 -9.50 13.65 -4.70
CA GLY A 236 -9.51 14.66 -5.75
C GLY A 236 -9.96 16.04 -5.26
N GLY A 237 -10.92 16.10 -4.33
CA GLY A 237 -11.34 17.33 -3.67
C GLY A 237 -10.23 17.93 -2.81
N LEU A 238 -9.58 17.12 -1.98
CA LEU A 238 -8.45 17.55 -1.15
C LEU A 238 -7.27 18.05 -1.99
N LEU A 239 -6.92 17.37 -3.09
CA LEU A 239 -5.90 17.84 -4.04
C LEU A 239 -6.27 19.21 -4.62
N LYS A 240 -7.52 19.40 -5.03
CA LYS A 240 -7.97 20.66 -5.63
C LYS A 240 -7.96 21.82 -4.62
N ILE A 241 -8.38 21.55 -3.39
CA ILE A 241 -8.51 22.59 -2.35
C ILE A 241 -7.15 22.90 -1.72
N LEU A 242 -6.39 21.88 -1.33
CA LEU A 242 -5.17 22.04 -0.52
C LEU A 242 -3.89 22.14 -1.37
N ALA A 243 -3.82 21.40 -2.49
CA ALA A 243 -2.65 21.41 -3.38
C ALA A 243 -2.86 22.24 -4.66
N LYS A 244 -4.07 22.77 -4.90
CA LYS A 244 -4.47 23.43 -6.16
C LYS A 244 -4.18 22.56 -7.41
N GLU A 245 -4.17 21.24 -7.23
CA GLU A 245 -3.93 20.27 -8.30
C GLU A 245 -5.20 19.51 -8.68
N SER A 246 -5.21 18.96 -9.90
CA SER A 246 -6.30 18.08 -10.32
C SER A 246 -5.86 16.61 -10.22
N ILE A 247 -6.80 15.73 -9.87
CA ILE A 247 -6.54 14.29 -9.76
C ILE A 247 -5.97 13.68 -11.06
N ILE A 248 -6.40 14.19 -12.22
CA ILE A 248 -5.89 13.75 -13.52
C ILE A 248 -4.43 14.16 -13.72
N ARG A 249 -4.06 15.39 -13.34
CA ARG A 249 -2.66 15.83 -13.40
C ARG A 249 -1.81 15.08 -12.39
N PHE A 250 -2.34 14.82 -11.19
CA PHE A 250 -1.68 14.00 -10.18
C PHE A 250 -1.28 12.63 -10.76
N PHE A 251 -2.23 11.86 -11.30
CA PHE A 251 -1.91 10.53 -11.85
C PHE A 251 -1.01 10.56 -13.10
N LYS A 252 -0.99 11.67 -13.85
CA LYS A 252 -0.05 11.83 -14.98
C LYS A 252 1.40 12.05 -14.55
N HIS A 253 1.63 12.73 -13.42
CA HIS A 253 2.98 13.09 -12.95
C HIS A 253 3.49 12.16 -11.83
N PHE A 254 2.61 11.78 -10.91
CA PHE A 254 2.92 11.08 -9.68
C PHE A 254 2.29 9.71 -9.59
N GLY A 255 1.53 9.30 -10.60
CA GLY A 255 0.90 7.98 -10.59
C GLY A 255 1.98 6.94 -10.30
N PRO A 256 1.94 6.25 -9.14
CA PRO A 256 2.78 5.09 -8.91
C PRO A 256 2.14 3.96 -9.70
N VAL A 257 2.08 4.12 -11.03
CA VAL A 257 1.32 3.26 -11.92
C VAL A 257 1.94 1.86 -11.99
N GLU A 258 3.17 1.73 -11.49
CA GLU A 258 3.94 0.50 -11.38
C GLU A 258 3.74 -0.16 -10.00
N GLY A 259 3.73 0.60 -8.90
CA GLY A 259 3.43 0.10 -7.54
C GLY A 259 1.96 -0.27 -7.31
N ILE A 260 1.04 0.53 -7.88
CA ILE A 260 -0.40 0.21 -7.93
C ILE A 260 -0.60 -1.08 -8.73
N ALA A 261 0.07 -1.23 -9.87
CA ALA A 261 -0.08 -2.41 -10.70
C ALA A 261 0.48 -3.69 -10.06
N LEU A 262 1.58 -3.57 -9.30
CA LEU A 262 2.22 -4.68 -8.58
C LEU A 262 1.32 -5.31 -7.51
N ILE A 263 0.64 -4.49 -6.71
CA ILE A 263 -0.20 -4.97 -5.61
C ILE A 263 -1.56 -5.46 -6.09
N ILE A 264 -1.96 -5.12 -7.33
CA ILE A 264 -3.10 -5.78 -7.96
C ILE A 264 -2.80 -7.28 -8.19
N GLY A 265 -1.57 -7.78 -8.01
CA GLY A 265 -1.34 -9.22 -7.92
C GLY A 265 -1.61 -9.83 -6.55
N ILE A 266 -1.63 -9.05 -5.48
CA ILE A 266 -1.40 -9.56 -4.11
C ILE A 266 -2.72 -9.55 -3.32
N ASP A 267 -3.31 -10.74 -3.17
CA ASP A 267 -4.50 -11.07 -2.38
C ASP A 267 -5.87 -10.72 -3.01
N ARG A 268 -6.99 -11.23 -2.47
CA ARG A 268 -8.38 -11.13 -3.01
C ARG A 268 -8.65 -9.80 -3.72
N ILE A 269 -9.33 -9.81 -4.88
CA ILE A 269 -9.60 -8.65 -5.77
C ILE A 269 -9.96 -7.34 -5.04
N LEU A 270 -10.59 -7.42 -3.86
CA LEU A 270 -10.99 -6.26 -3.06
C LEU A 270 -9.90 -5.67 -2.17
N ASP A 271 -8.97 -6.50 -1.69
CA ASP A 271 -7.81 -6.02 -0.95
C ASP A 271 -6.80 -5.33 -1.88
N MET A 272 -6.77 -5.73 -3.16
CA MET A 272 -6.01 -5.07 -4.23
C MET A 272 -6.46 -3.62 -4.45
N SER A 273 -7.75 -3.40 -4.68
CA SER A 273 -8.31 -2.06 -4.92
C SER A 273 -8.15 -1.16 -3.70
N ARG A 274 -8.30 -1.70 -2.48
CA ARG A 274 -8.09 -0.95 -1.24
C ARG A 274 -6.65 -0.47 -1.12
N THR A 275 -5.68 -1.35 -1.36
CA THR A 275 -4.26 -1.00 -1.29
C THR A 275 -3.88 0.05 -2.34
N ALA A 276 -4.41 -0.06 -3.56
CA ALA A 276 -4.17 0.94 -4.61
C ALA A 276 -4.65 2.36 -4.21
N VAL A 277 -5.82 2.45 -3.58
CA VAL A 277 -6.35 3.72 -3.06
C VAL A 277 -5.51 4.23 -1.89
N ASN A 278 -5.09 3.35 -0.97
CA ASN A 278 -4.26 3.74 0.17
C ASN A 278 -2.91 4.34 -0.28
N ILE A 279 -2.20 3.68 -1.20
CA ILE A 279 -0.93 4.18 -1.73
C ILE A 279 -1.11 5.50 -2.50
N SER A 280 -2.21 5.60 -3.25
CA SER A 280 -2.56 6.88 -3.90
C SER A 280 -2.79 7.96 -2.84
N GLY A 281 -3.46 7.62 -1.73
CA GLY A 281 -3.64 8.49 -0.57
C GLY A 281 -2.33 8.94 0.05
N ASP A 282 -1.34 8.05 0.19
CA ASP A 282 -0.01 8.35 0.70
C ASP A 282 0.72 9.37 -0.18
N ALA A 283 0.72 9.14 -1.50
CA ALA A 283 1.33 10.05 -2.47
C ALA A 283 0.61 11.41 -2.53
N ILE A 284 -0.71 11.43 -2.35
CA ILE A 284 -1.50 12.67 -2.26
C ILE A 284 -1.20 13.42 -0.96
N CYS A 285 -1.10 12.71 0.16
CA CYS A 285 -0.67 13.28 1.44
C CYS A 285 0.71 13.92 1.29
N ALA A 286 1.68 13.20 0.74
CA ALA A 286 3.04 13.69 0.51
C ALA A 286 3.04 14.98 -0.33
N MET A 287 2.27 15.02 -1.43
CA MET A 287 2.15 16.24 -2.25
C MET A 287 1.53 17.41 -1.49
N ILE A 288 0.42 17.19 -0.79
CA ILE A 288 -0.28 18.23 -0.03
C ILE A 288 0.62 18.78 1.07
N VAL A 289 1.30 17.90 1.81
CA VAL A 289 2.23 18.30 2.87
C VAL A 289 3.43 19.04 2.29
N ALA A 290 4.02 18.57 1.19
CA ALA A 290 5.13 19.25 0.53
C ALA A 290 4.75 20.68 0.08
N LYS A 291 3.61 20.86 -0.61
CA LYS A 291 3.13 22.20 -0.99
C LYS A 291 2.80 23.08 0.21
N SER A 292 2.31 22.48 1.31
CA SER A 292 2.05 23.20 2.55
C SER A 292 3.34 23.69 3.23
N GLU A 293 4.41 22.90 3.19
CA GLU A 293 5.73 23.28 3.72
C GLU A 293 6.42 24.33 2.84
N GLU A 294 6.34 24.21 1.51
CA GLU A 294 6.86 25.21 0.58
C GLU A 294 6.22 26.58 0.83
N LYS A 295 4.89 26.62 0.99
CA LYS A 295 4.16 27.83 1.33
C LYS A 295 4.60 28.40 2.68
N TYR A 296 4.73 27.55 3.71
CA TYR A 296 5.16 27.96 5.05
C TYR A 296 6.54 28.63 5.03
N ASN A 297 7.49 28.06 4.29
CA ASN A 297 8.84 28.62 4.16
C ASN A 297 8.83 29.95 3.39
N THR A 298 7.98 30.08 2.38
CA THR A 298 7.78 31.33 1.62
C THR A 298 7.20 32.42 2.51
N ASP A 299 6.17 32.11 3.30
CA ASP A 299 5.50 33.06 4.19
C ASP A 299 6.46 33.54 5.31
N GLN A 300 7.32 32.65 5.84
CA GLN A 300 8.36 33.05 6.80
C GLN A 300 9.40 33.99 6.19
N SER A 301 9.89 33.67 4.99
CA SER A 301 10.91 34.48 4.31
C SER A 301 10.39 35.88 3.94
N ALA A 302 9.08 36.02 3.70
CA ALA A 302 8.44 37.32 3.45
C ALA A 302 8.20 38.15 4.73
N ALA A 303 8.27 37.52 5.90
CA ALA A 303 8.04 38.16 7.20
C ALA A 303 9.33 38.58 7.92
N SER A 304 10.50 38.20 7.40
CA SER A 304 11.85 38.56 7.88
C SER A 304 12.46 39.68 7.05
#